data_AF-A0A7L5DYH2-F1
#
_entry.id   AF-A0A7L5DYH2-F1
#
_cell.length_a   1.000
_cell.length_b   1.000
_cell.length_c   1.000
_cell.angle_alpha   90.00
_cell.angle_beta   90.00
_cell.angle_gamma   90.00
#
_symmetry.space_group_name_H-M   'P 1'
#
loop_
_entity.id
_entity.type
_entity.pdbx_description
1 polymer ?
#
loop_
_entity_poly.entity_id
_entity_poly.type
_entity_poly.pdbx_seq_one_letter_code
_entity_poly.pdbx_strand_id
1 'polypeptide(L)'
;MADFREIKDYAEKRAFYEIVTGFFSSGDGFNRMFFTLLSVIIGIFILAWFFGNLCTWDSNNTWNYVKPGDKLYALTEYMNDKDTMWNKMTIYRKFRPIGAADIDKMNIEEWQKRKMKDQLDTTLKLNMDFVALTFTRDSFYKANTACIGEYIGKDSTTTWGADNAKWYSFKPNPKTSSINPKDVGYNPEHYTFADSLYYVMISDVLLTEYPGFKKKK
;
A
#
# COMPACT_ATOMS: atom_id res chain seq x y z
N MET A 1 -18.53 -45.66 45.51
CA MET A 1 -18.69 -44.20 45.68
C MET A 1 -18.49 -43.60 44.30
N ALA A 2 -19.48 -42.89 43.76
CA ALA A 2 -19.32 -42.20 42.48
C ALA A 2 -18.28 -41.08 42.65
N ASP A 3 -17.38 -40.94 41.68
CA ASP A 3 -16.32 -39.92 41.71
C ASP A 3 -16.97 -38.52 41.62
N PHE A 4 -16.52 -37.60 42.46
CA PHE A 4 -17.04 -36.22 42.51
C PHE A 4 -16.96 -35.52 41.14
N ARG A 5 -16.00 -35.92 40.29
CA ARG A 5 -15.90 -35.45 38.91
C ARG A 5 -17.07 -35.89 38.03
N GLU A 6 -17.57 -37.10 38.25
CA GLU A 6 -18.68 -37.69 37.49
C GLU A 6 -20.01 -37.01 37.84
N ILE A 7 -20.20 -36.67 39.12
CA ILE A 7 -21.36 -35.92 39.61
C ILE A 7 -21.36 -34.48 39.06
N LYS A 8 -20.18 -33.83 39.02
CA LYS A 8 -20.03 -32.49 38.44
C LYS A 8 -20.31 -32.48 36.93
N ASP A 9 -19.74 -33.42 36.18
CA ASP A 9 -19.93 -33.54 34.74
C ASP A 9 -21.40 -33.83 34.38
N TYR A 10 -22.09 -34.64 35.21
CA TYR A 10 -23.53 -34.88 35.05
C TYR A 10 -24.37 -33.63 35.35
N ALA A 11 -24.04 -32.86 36.39
CA ALA A 11 -24.73 -31.63 36.73
C ALA A 11 -24.55 -30.54 35.66
N GLU A 12 -23.34 -30.40 35.09
CA GLU A 12 -23.05 -29.46 34.01
C GLU A 12 -23.77 -29.85 32.71
N LYS A 13 -23.77 -31.14 32.34
CA LYS A 13 -24.54 -31.64 31.20
C LYS A 13 -26.04 -31.43 31.36
N ARG A 14 -26.57 -31.66 32.55
CA ARG A 14 -27.99 -31.44 32.85
C ARG A 14 -28.37 -29.97 32.81
N ALA A 15 -27.55 -29.08 33.39
CA ALA A 15 -27.77 -27.64 33.32
C ALA A 15 -27.73 -27.13 31.87
N PHE A 16 -26.78 -27.61 31.06
CA PHE A 16 -26.73 -27.30 29.63
C PHE A 16 -27.98 -27.82 28.91
N TYR A 17 -28.40 -29.05 29.18
CA TYR A 17 -29.59 -29.63 28.57
C TYR A 17 -30.87 -28.86 28.94
N GLU A 18 -31.05 -28.51 30.22
CA GLU A 18 -32.20 -27.74 30.70
C GLU A 18 -32.26 -26.34 30.06
N ILE A 19 -31.09 -25.66 29.92
CA ILE A 19 -30.98 -24.38 29.21
C ILE A 19 -31.36 -24.53 27.73
N VAL A 20 -30.83 -25.55 27.06
CA VAL A 20 -31.09 -25.81 25.63
C VAL A 20 -32.56 -26.18 25.40
N THR A 21 -33.14 -27.05 26.22
CA THR A 21 -34.56 -27.40 26.12
C THR A 21 -35.47 -26.22 26.48
N GLY A 22 -35.09 -25.42 27.48
CA GLY A 22 -35.78 -24.19 27.85
C GLY A 22 -35.80 -23.19 26.69
N PHE A 23 -34.67 -23.03 26.01
CA PHE A 23 -34.52 -22.18 24.83
C PHE A 23 -35.43 -22.64 23.68
N PHE A 24 -35.42 -23.92 23.33
CA PHE A 24 -36.30 -24.46 22.27
C PHE A 24 -37.79 -24.47 22.65
N SER A 25 -38.12 -24.52 23.95
CA SER A 25 -39.50 -24.47 24.45
C SER A 25 -40.05 -23.05 24.66
N SER A 26 -39.17 -22.04 24.72
CA SER A 26 -39.58 -20.64 24.79
C SER A 26 -40.22 -20.24 23.46
N GLY A 27 -41.47 -19.76 23.50
CA GLY A 27 -42.33 -19.62 22.33
C GLY A 27 -41.74 -18.82 21.16
N ASP A 28 -42.38 -18.95 19.99
CA ASP A 28 -41.99 -18.43 18.68
C ASP A 28 -41.29 -17.06 18.66
N GLY A 29 -41.65 -16.13 19.55
CA GLY A 29 -41.05 -14.80 19.64
C GLY A 29 -39.57 -14.76 20.04
N PHE A 30 -39.16 -15.52 21.06
CA PHE A 30 -37.77 -15.50 21.55
C PHE A 30 -36.81 -16.18 20.57
N ASN A 31 -37.23 -17.34 20.06
CA ASN A 31 -36.51 -18.04 18.99
C ASN A 31 -36.36 -17.16 17.74
N ARG A 32 -37.43 -16.48 17.28
CA ARG A 32 -37.35 -15.55 16.14
C ARG A 32 -36.39 -14.40 16.39
N MET A 33 -36.40 -13.79 17.59
CA MET A 33 -35.51 -12.68 17.93
C MET A 33 -34.05 -13.13 17.97
N PHE A 34 -33.75 -14.28 18.55
CA PHE A 34 -32.41 -14.86 18.57
C PHE A 34 -31.89 -15.18 17.16
N PHE A 35 -32.68 -15.89 16.34
CA PHE A 35 -32.27 -16.22 14.97
C PHE A 35 -32.13 -14.97 14.09
N THR A 36 -32.91 -13.92 14.34
CA THR A 36 -32.78 -12.64 13.65
C THR A 36 -31.51 -11.90 14.07
N LEU A 37 -31.17 -11.88 15.37
CA LEU A 37 -29.91 -11.31 15.84
C LEU A 37 -28.70 -12.07 15.29
N LEU A 38 -28.77 -13.40 15.29
CA LEU A 38 -27.72 -14.26 14.75
C LEU A 38 -27.52 -14.02 13.25
N SER A 39 -28.61 -13.91 12.47
CA SER A 39 -28.52 -13.65 11.04
C SER A 39 -27.97 -12.26 10.73
N VAL A 40 -28.30 -11.24 11.54
CA VAL A 40 -27.71 -9.89 11.43
C VAL A 40 -26.21 -9.92 11.71
N ILE A 41 -25.77 -10.59 12.78
CA ILE A 41 -24.34 -10.69 13.11
C ILE A 41 -23.57 -11.42 12.00
N ILE A 42 -24.10 -12.55 11.52
CA ILE A 42 -23.51 -13.28 10.39
C ILE A 42 -23.47 -12.40 9.15
N GLY A 43 -24.54 -11.66 8.86
CA GLY A 43 -24.59 -10.72 7.75
C GLY A 43 -23.52 -9.63 7.83
N ILE A 44 -23.31 -9.05 9.01
CA ILE A 44 -22.25 -8.06 9.25
C ILE A 44 -20.87 -8.69 9.04
N PHE A 45 -20.62 -9.91 9.55
CA PHE A 45 -19.35 -10.59 9.34
C PHE A 45 -19.09 -10.92 7.87
N ILE A 46 -20.11 -11.38 7.13
CA ILE A 46 -19.99 -11.65 5.70
C ILE A 46 -19.72 -10.35 4.93
N LEU A 47 -20.40 -9.26 5.27
CA LEU A 47 -20.15 -7.95 4.66
C LEU A 47 -18.74 -7.46 4.96
N ALA A 48 -18.30 -7.50 6.22
CA ALA A 48 -16.95 -7.10 6.62
C ALA A 48 -15.88 -7.94 5.91
N TRP A 49 -16.08 -9.26 5.81
CA TRP A 49 -15.20 -10.15 5.06
C TRP A 49 -15.20 -9.83 3.56
N PHE A 50 -16.37 -9.59 2.95
CA PHE A 50 -16.49 -9.25 1.54
C PHE A 50 -15.82 -7.91 1.20
N PHE A 51 -16.04 -6.86 2.01
CA PHE A 51 -15.40 -5.56 1.84
C PHE A 51 -13.89 -5.62 2.10
N GLY A 52 -13.45 -6.35 3.14
CA GLY A 52 -12.03 -6.58 3.40
C GLY A 52 -11.31 -7.32 2.27
N ASN A 53 -11.98 -8.31 1.66
CA ASN A 53 -11.46 -8.98 0.48
C ASN A 53 -11.48 -8.08 -0.76
N LEU A 54 -12.52 -7.28 -1.01
CA LEU A 54 -12.54 -6.37 -2.16
C LEU A 54 -11.39 -5.36 -2.13
N CYS A 55 -11.10 -4.76 -0.97
CA CYS A 55 -9.99 -3.83 -0.81
C CYS A 55 -8.61 -4.50 -1.00
N THR A 56 -8.51 -5.81 -0.72
CA THR A 56 -7.26 -6.57 -0.89
C THR A 56 -7.17 -7.31 -2.22
N TRP A 57 -8.28 -7.47 -2.94
CA TRP A 57 -8.37 -8.23 -4.19
C TRP A 57 -7.75 -7.43 -5.34
N ASP A 58 -8.01 -6.13 -5.44
CA ASP A 58 -7.43 -5.31 -6.52
C ASP A 58 -5.91 -5.16 -6.35
N SER A 59 -5.44 -4.95 -5.12
CA SER A 59 -4.01 -4.86 -4.80
C SER A 59 -3.26 -6.20 -4.96
N ASN A 60 -3.85 -7.33 -4.54
CA ASN A 60 -3.20 -8.64 -4.71
C ASN A 60 -3.28 -9.18 -6.14
N ASN A 61 -4.34 -8.89 -6.89
CA ASN A 61 -4.43 -9.29 -8.29
C ASN A 61 -3.46 -8.47 -9.14
N THR A 62 -3.47 -7.14 -9.02
CA THR A 62 -2.55 -6.31 -9.81
C THR A 62 -1.09 -6.68 -9.54
N TRP A 63 -0.72 -6.97 -8.29
CA TRP A 63 0.65 -7.37 -7.92
C TRP A 63 1.13 -8.56 -8.73
N ASN A 64 0.33 -9.61 -8.91
CA ASN A 64 0.79 -10.85 -9.53
C ASN A 64 0.74 -10.86 -11.06
N TYR A 65 -0.05 -9.97 -11.68
CA TYR A 65 -0.28 -9.99 -13.13
C TYR A 65 0.50 -8.93 -13.92
N VAL A 66 1.06 -7.91 -13.25
CA VAL A 66 1.86 -6.88 -13.91
C VAL A 66 3.22 -7.40 -14.38
N LYS A 67 3.61 -7.06 -15.61
CA LYS A 67 4.88 -7.45 -16.25
C LYS A 67 5.72 -6.23 -16.62
N PRO A 68 7.07 -6.34 -16.61
CA PRO A 68 7.94 -5.25 -17.07
C PRO A 68 7.51 -4.75 -18.46
N GLY A 69 7.35 -3.44 -18.60
CA GLY A 69 6.82 -2.81 -19.82
C GLY A 69 5.34 -2.44 -19.75
N ASP A 70 4.58 -2.96 -18.78
CA ASP A 70 3.18 -2.58 -18.60
C ASP A 70 3.06 -1.11 -18.17
N LYS A 71 1.99 -0.45 -18.61
CA LYS A 71 1.72 0.94 -18.25
C LYS A 71 1.04 1.00 -16.89
N LEU A 72 1.50 1.92 -16.07
CA LEU A 72 0.84 2.29 -14.82
C LEU A 72 0.06 3.58 -15.04
N TYR A 73 -1.16 3.63 -14.53
CA TYR A 73 -2.08 4.75 -14.68
C TYR A 73 -2.42 5.33 -13.30
N ALA A 74 -2.61 6.65 -13.23
CA ALA A 74 -3.11 7.29 -12.02
C ALA A 74 -4.56 6.88 -11.73
N LEU A 75 -4.93 6.85 -10.44
CA LEU A 75 -6.32 6.63 -10.03
C LEU A 75 -7.27 7.65 -10.65
N THR A 76 -8.50 7.22 -10.92
CA THR A 76 -9.57 8.06 -11.48
C THR A 76 -9.87 9.31 -10.65
N GLU A 77 -9.67 9.22 -9.33
CA GLU A 77 -9.88 10.34 -8.39
C GLU A 77 -9.01 11.56 -8.73
N TYR A 78 -7.76 11.34 -9.16
CA TYR A 78 -6.85 12.41 -9.61
C TYR A 78 -7.34 13.13 -10.88
N MET A 79 -8.26 12.52 -11.63
CA MET A 79 -8.81 13.10 -12.86
C MET A 79 -10.11 13.88 -12.60
N ASN A 80 -10.89 13.46 -11.61
CA ASN A 80 -12.23 13.98 -11.38
C ASN A 80 -12.24 15.17 -10.43
N ASP A 81 -11.42 15.15 -9.38
CA ASP A 81 -11.52 16.16 -8.33
C ASP A 81 -10.92 17.51 -8.76
N LYS A 82 -11.69 18.59 -8.59
CA LYS A 82 -11.29 19.95 -8.99
C LYS A 82 -10.63 20.73 -7.85
N ASP A 83 -10.88 20.35 -6.59
CA ASP A 83 -10.65 21.25 -5.45
C ASP A 83 -9.92 20.64 -4.24
N THR A 84 -9.31 19.46 -4.33
CA THR A 84 -8.52 18.94 -3.21
C THR A 84 -7.08 19.48 -3.22
N MET A 85 -6.64 20.00 -2.07
CA MET A 85 -5.23 20.33 -1.75
C MET A 85 -4.27 19.12 -1.89
N TRP A 86 -4.81 17.93 -2.19
CA TRP A 86 -4.16 16.63 -2.31
C TRP A 86 -4.02 16.14 -3.76
N ASN A 87 -4.14 17.02 -4.77
CA ASN A 87 -4.06 16.69 -6.20
C ASN A 87 -2.67 16.25 -6.72
N LYS A 88 -1.76 15.83 -5.83
CA LYS A 88 -0.44 15.35 -6.20
C LYS A 88 -0.33 13.87 -5.83
N MET A 89 -0.09 13.05 -6.85
CA MET A 89 0.33 11.67 -6.62
C MET A 89 1.64 11.67 -5.87
N THR A 90 1.71 10.86 -4.83
CA THR A 90 2.91 10.72 -4.02
C THR A 90 3.85 9.71 -4.65
N ILE A 91 5.06 10.17 -4.99
CA ILE A 91 6.09 9.34 -5.60
C ILE A 91 7.32 9.33 -4.72
N TYR A 92 7.98 8.20 -4.69
CA TYR A 92 9.12 7.95 -3.83
C TYR A 92 10.38 7.62 -4.64
N ARG A 93 11.51 7.82 -3.99
CA ARG A 93 12.83 7.36 -4.45
C ARG A 93 13.48 6.52 -3.38
N LYS A 94 14.27 5.55 -3.82
CA LYS A 94 15.08 4.72 -2.95
C LYS A 94 16.42 5.42 -2.72
N PHE A 95 16.78 5.57 -1.45
CA PHE A 95 18.01 6.20 -0.99
C PHE A 95 18.86 5.15 -0.30
N ARG A 96 20.17 5.19 -0.55
CA ARG A 96 21.15 4.37 0.15
C ARG A 96 22.18 5.27 0.83
N PRO A 97 22.83 4.79 1.91
CA PRO A 97 23.94 5.51 2.50
C PRO A 97 25.03 5.76 1.46
N ILE A 98 25.66 6.93 1.54
CA ILE A 98 26.85 7.26 0.74
C ILE A 98 27.95 6.27 1.09
N GLY A 99 28.50 5.60 0.08
CA GLY A 99 29.61 4.67 0.24
C GLY A 99 30.96 5.31 -0.10
N ALA A 100 32.06 4.63 0.26
CA ALA A 100 33.41 5.06 -0.10
C ALA A 100 33.58 5.28 -1.61
N ALA A 101 32.96 4.42 -2.43
CA ALA A 101 33.00 4.53 -3.89
C ALA A 101 32.26 5.75 -4.45
N ASP A 102 31.29 6.30 -3.72
CA ASP A 102 30.62 7.55 -4.11
C ASP A 102 31.51 8.75 -3.79
N ILE A 103 32.17 8.73 -2.62
CA ILE A 103 33.14 9.76 -2.20
C ILE A 103 34.32 9.83 -3.18
N ASP A 104 34.79 8.68 -3.67
CA ASP A 104 35.89 8.62 -4.64
C ASP A 104 35.60 9.37 -5.94
N LYS A 105 34.33 9.42 -6.36
CA LYS A 105 33.86 10.10 -7.57
C LYS A 105 33.62 11.60 -7.38
N MET A 106 33.67 12.11 -6.15
CA MET A 106 33.46 13.53 -5.87
C MET A 106 34.64 14.36 -6.40
N ASN A 107 34.32 15.51 -6.99
CA ASN A 107 35.32 16.46 -7.48
C ASN A 107 35.82 17.37 -6.34
N ILE A 108 36.50 16.78 -5.36
CA ILE A 108 37.05 17.44 -4.17
C ILE A 108 38.48 16.94 -3.90
N GLU A 109 39.21 17.61 -2.99
CA GLU A 109 40.61 17.25 -2.70
C GLU A 109 40.73 15.90 -1.98
N GLU A 110 41.80 15.15 -2.24
CA GLU A 110 41.99 13.79 -1.73
C GLU A 110 42.02 13.68 -0.20
N TRP A 111 42.46 14.71 0.51
CA TRP A 111 42.41 14.73 1.98
C TRP A 111 40.98 14.91 2.51
N GLN A 112 40.12 15.63 1.78
CA GLN A 112 38.70 15.78 2.12
C GLN A 112 37.97 14.44 1.92
N LYS A 113 38.27 13.74 0.82
CA LYS A 113 37.75 12.39 0.59
C LYS A 113 38.12 11.42 1.70
N ARG A 114 39.38 11.42 2.14
CA ARG A 114 39.85 10.61 3.28
C ARG A 114 39.05 10.92 4.55
N LYS A 115 38.94 12.20 4.91
CA LYS A 115 38.15 12.63 6.08
C LYS A 115 36.69 12.17 6.01
N MET A 116 36.05 12.28 4.84
CA MET A 116 34.66 11.85 4.66
C MET A 116 34.50 10.33 4.78
N LYS A 117 35.47 9.55 4.27
CA LYS A 117 35.47 8.08 4.38
C LYS A 117 35.59 7.63 5.84
N ASP A 118 36.43 8.30 6.62
CA ASP A 118 36.63 8.00 8.05
C ASP A 118 35.37 8.31 8.88
N GLN A 119 34.49 9.16 8.37
CA GLN A 119 33.23 9.58 9.00
C GLN A 119 32.00 8.85 8.45
N LEU A 120 32.18 7.80 7.65
CA LEU A 120 31.06 7.02 7.12
C LEU A 120 30.31 6.29 8.24
N ASP A 121 29.03 6.62 8.39
CA ASP A 121 28.14 5.89 9.29
C ASP A 121 27.70 4.57 8.63
N THR A 122 28.18 3.47 9.19
CA THR A 122 27.89 2.10 8.72
C THR A 122 26.58 1.54 9.29
N THR A 123 25.93 2.25 10.21
CA THR A 123 24.67 1.83 10.83
C THR A 123 23.44 2.23 10.00
N LEU A 124 23.62 3.19 9.09
CA LEU A 124 22.55 3.66 8.20
C LEU A 124 22.09 2.53 7.27
N LYS A 125 20.78 2.51 7.03
CA LYS A 125 20.12 1.50 6.19
C LYS A 125 19.48 2.17 5.00
N LEU A 126 19.19 1.36 3.99
CA LEU A 126 18.43 1.79 2.83
C LEU A 126 17.07 2.38 3.26
N ASN A 127 16.69 3.52 2.67
CA ASN A 127 15.48 4.26 3.00
C ASN A 127 14.66 4.55 1.72
N MET A 128 13.37 4.78 1.87
CA MET A 128 12.50 5.28 0.81
C MET A 128 11.90 6.59 1.28
N ASP A 129 11.99 7.62 0.44
CA ASP A 129 11.51 8.95 0.81
C ASP A 129 10.83 9.63 -0.38
N PHE A 130 10.01 10.62 -0.05
CA PHE A 130 9.27 11.44 -1.00
C PHE A 130 10.23 12.14 -1.96
N VAL A 131 9.84 12.22 -3.23
CA VAL A 131 10.58 12.98 -4.24
C VAL A 131 9.71 14.02 -4.91
N ALA A 132 10.37 15.07 -5.39
CA ALA A 132 9.90 16.17 -6.23
C ALA A 132 9.22 15.82 -7.56
N LEU A 133 8.81 14.57 -7.79
CA LEU A 133 8.14 14.20 -9.03
C LEU A 133 6.65 14.51 -8.90
N THR A 134 6.17 15.48 -9.66
CA THR A 134 4.78 15.90 -9.63
C THR A 134 4.05 15.39 -10.86
N PHE A 135 2.86 14.85 -10.63
CA PHE A 135 1.86 14.58 -11.64
C PHE A 135 0.68 15.52 -11.41
N THR A 136 0.38 16.38 -12.37
CA THR A 136 -0.75 17.31 -12.26
C THR A 136 -1.90 16.85 -13.15
N ARG A 137 -3.13 17.18 -12.73
CA ARG A 137 -4.32 16.96 -13.56
C ARG A 137 -4.12 17.53 -14.98
N ASP A 138 -3.65 18.78 -15.07
CA ASP A 138 -3.42 19.45 -16.35
C ASP A 138 -2.45 18.70 -17.27
N SER A 139 -1.40 18.07 -16.73
CA SER A 139 -0.44 17.33 -17.55
C SER A 139 -1.08 16.08 -18.15
N PHE A 140 -1.93 15.37 -17.40
CA PHE A 140 -2.69 14.23 -17.89
C PHE A 140 -3.68 14.61 -19.01
N TYR A 141 -4.43 15.69 -18.84
CA TYR A 141 -5.36 16.17 -19.87
C TYR A 141 -4.63 16.67 -21.12
N LYS A 142 -3.52 17.41 -20.97
CA LYS A 142 -2.69 17.85 -22.11
C LYS A 142 -2.09 16.67 -22.87
N ALA A 143 -1.67 15.62 -22.15
CA ALA A 143 -1.13 14.40 -22.75
C ALA A 143 -2.22 13.44 -23.28
N ASN A 144 -3.49 13.68 -22.93
CA ASN A 144 -4.64 12.81 -23.19
C ASN A 144 -4.39 11.36 -22.73
N THR A 145 -3.88 11.19 -21.51
CA THR A 145 -3.61 9.89 -20.88
C THR A 145 -3.42 10.07 -19.39
N ALA A 146 -3.86 9.11 -18.58
CA ALA A 146 -3.56 9.03 -17.15
C ALA A 146 -2.27 8.23 -16.88
N CYS A 147 -1.52 7.85 -17.92
CA CYS A 147 -0.29 7.07 -17.81
C CYS A 147 0.78 7.85 -17.05
N ILE A 148 1.18 7.34 -15.87
CA ILE A 148 2.24 7.91 -15.04
C ILE A 148 3.62 7.37 -15.44
N GLY A 149 3.67 6.23 -16.11
CA GLY A 149 4.92 5.61 -16.51
C GLY A 149 4.82 4.13 -16.84
N GLU A 150 5.98 3.52 -16.97
CA GLU A 150 6.17 2.13 -17.35
C GLU A 150 6.72 1.32 -16.17
N TYR A 151 6.04 0.24 -15.83
CA TYR A 151 6.43 -0.66 -14.76
C TYR A 151 7.73 -1.39 -15.09
N ILE A 152 8.64 -1.45 -14.11
CA ILE A 152 9.94 -2.11 -14.22
C ILE A 152 9.99 -3.35 -13.34
N GLY A 153 9.50 -3.28 -12.11
CA GLY A 153 9.61 -4.39 -11.17
C GLY A 153 8.91 -4.18 -9.83
N LYS A 154 8.98 -5.21 -9.01
CA LYS A 154 8.43 -5.26 -7.64
C LYS A 154 9.50 -4.88 -6.64
N ASP A 155 9.14 -4.07 -5.65
CA ASP A 155 9.94 -3.90 -4.43
C ASP A 155 9.03 -4.10 -3.21
N SER A 156 9.40 -5.07 -2.37
CA SER A 156 8.75 -5.38 -1.09
C SER A 156 9.74 -5.36 0.07
N THR A 157 10.97 -4.94 -0.22
CA THR A 157 12.13 -5.02 0.70
C THR A 157 12.36 -3.73 1.45
N THR A 158 11.69 -2.65 1.05
CA THR A 158 11.95 -1.31 1.57
C THR A 158 10.93 -0.96 2.63
N THR A 159 11.35 -0.99 3.89
CA THR A 159 10.54 -0.70 5.07
C THR A 159 10.40 0.80 5.27
N TRP A 160 9.23 1.36 5.00
CA TRP A 160 8.81 2.63 5.58
C TRP A 160 7.56 2.38 6.41
N GLY A 161 7.70 2.43 7.74
CA GLY A 161 6.61 2.42 8.73
C GLY A 161 5.75 1.16 8.85
N ALA A 162 5.60 0.34 7.81
CA ALA A 162 4.77 -0.86 7.80
C ALA A 162 5.50 -2.04 7.16
N ASP A 163 5.60 -3.14 7.91
CA ASP A 163 6.01 -4.43 7.36
C ASP A 163 5.08 -4.81 6.19
N ASN A 164 5.66 -5.19 5.05
CA ASN A 164 4.99 -5.66 3.82
C ASN A 164 4.36 -4.62 2.88
N ALA A 165 4.76 -3.35 2.91
CA ALA A 165 4.36 -2.40 1.86
C ALA A 165 4.83 -2.89 0.47
N LYS A 166 3.89 -3.01 -0.47
CA LYS A 166 4.14 -3.44 -1.86
C LYS A 166 4.30 -2.23 -2.75
N TRP A 167 5.46 -2.14 -3.41
CA TRP A 167 5.82 -1.04 -4.27
C TRP A 167 6.07 -1.51 -5.70
N TYR A 168 5.64 -0.71 -6.65
CA TYR A 168 6.10 -0.82 -8.02
C TYR A 168 7.25 0.14 -8.26
N SER A 169 8.34 -0.38 -8.81
CA SER A 169 9.36 0.44 -9.44
C SER A 169 8.96 0.72 -10.88
N PHE A 170 9.10 1.96 -11.31
CA PHE A 170 8.66 2.40 -12.63
C PHE A 170 9.54 3.51 -13.20
N LYS A 171 9.47 3.68 -14.52
CA LYS A 171 10.04 4.82 -15.25
C LYS A 171 8.93 5.85 -15.54
N PRO A 172 9.04 7.09 -15.06
CA PRO A 172 8.01 8.10 -15.29
C PRO A 172 7.79 8.41 -16.77
N ASN A 173 6.54 8.70 -17.13
CA ASN A 173 6.17 9.20 -18.44
C ASN A 173 6.46 10.72 -18.51
N PRO A 174 7.43 11.16 -19.32
CA PRO A 174 7.83 12.57 -19.37
C PRO A 174 6.73 13.52 -19.88
N LYS A 175 5.68 13.00 -20.52
CA LYS A 175 4.54 13.82 -20.98
C LYS A 175 3.60 14.23 -19.84
N THR A 176 3.56 13.44 -18.77
CA THR A 176 2.64 13.62 -17.64
C THR A 176 3.37 13.97 -16.35
N SER A 177 4.65 13.61 -16.23
CA SER A 177 5.49 13.95 -15.09
C SER A 177 6.21 15.27 -15.29
N SER A 178 6.27 16.10 -14.25
CA SER A 178 7.20 17.22 -14.15
C SER A 178 7.98 17.15 -12.86
N ILE A 179 9.26 17.48 -12.93
CA ILE A 179 10.08 17.68 -11.75
C ILE A 179 9.92 19.17 -11.39
N ASN A 180 9.26 19.48 -10.28
CA ASN A 180 9.18 20.86 -9.83
C ASN A 180 10.52 21.23 -9.18
N PRO A 181 11.31 22.17 -9.73
CA PRO A 181 12.62 22.52 -9.19
C PRO A 181 12.57 22.97 -7.72
N LYS A 182 11.42 23.49 -7.27
CA LYS A 182 11.20 23.87 -5.85
C LYS A 182 11.00 22.68 -4.92
N ASP A 183 10.53 21.56 -5.45
CA ASP A 183 10.34 20.33 -4.68
C ASP A 183 11.60 19.43 -4.75
N VAL A 184 12.54 19.72 -5.68
CA VAL A 184 13.87 19.09 -5.78
C VAL A 184 14.75 19.62 -4.65
N GLY A 185 14.52 19.11 -3.45
CA GLY A 185 15.20 19.66 -2.27
C GLY A 185 15.62 18.66 -1.22
N TYR A 186 14.98 17.48 -1.15
CA TYR A 186 15.30 16.54 -0.09
C TYR A 186 16.14 15.38 -0.62
N ASN A 187 17.46 15.54 -0.51
CA ASN A 187 18.34 14.38 -0.36
C ASN A 187 18.71 14.33 1.12
N PRO A 188 18.30 13.30 1.87
CA PRO A 188 18.66 13.18 3.28
C PRO A 188 20.17 13.28 3.47
N GLU A 189 20.62 13.92 4.56
CA GLU A 189 22.05 14.00 4.88
C GLU A 189 22.65 12.59 4.96
N HIS A 190 23.85 12.39 4.40
CA HIS A 190 24.54 11.10 4.30
C HIS A 190 23.93 10.06 3.33
N TYR A 191 22.91 10.43 2.55
CA TYR A 191 22.29 9.56 1.55
C TYR A 191 22.56 9.99 0.12
N THR A 192 22.42 9.02 -0.79
CA THR A 192 22.39 9.23 -2.23
C THR A 192 21.32 8.33 -2.85
N PHE A 193 20.95 8.60 -4.10
CA PHE A 193 20.01 7.73 -4.80
C PHE A 193 20.57 6.32 -4.98
N ALA A 194 19.76 5.31 -4.67
CA ALA A 194 20.12 3.91 -4.82
C ALA A 194 20.15 3.48 -6.30
N ASP A 195 19.25 4.04 -7.11
CA ASP A 195 19.05 3.72 -8.52
C ASP A 195 18.47 4.94 -9.28
N SER A 196 18.04 4.74 -10.53
CA SER A 196 17.35 5.74 -11.36
C SER A 196 15.83 5.56 -11.45
N LEU A 197 15.25 4.66 -10.65
CA LEU A 197 13.84 4.30 -10.68
C LEU A 197 13.00 5.11 -9.69
N TYR A 198 11.72 5.21 -9.98
CA TYR A 198 10.74 5.81 -9.09
C TYR A 198 9.84 4.73 -8.53
N TYR A 199 9.28 5.00 -7.36
CA TYR A 199 8.49 4.03 -6.60
C TYR A 199 7.12 4.60 -6.28
N VAL A 200 6.10 3.76 -6.42
CA VAL A 200 4.70 4.10 -6.13
C VAL A 200 4.04 2.91 -5.45
N MET A 201 3.17 3.17 -4.47
CA MET A 201 2.42 2.11 -3.83
C MET A 201 1.46 1.47 -4.83
N ILE A 202 1.26 0.16 -4.72
CA ILE A 202 0.34 -0.54 -5.61
C ILE A 202 -1.11 -0.05 -5.49
N SER A 203 -1.50 0.48 -4.33
CA SER A 203 -2.82 1.05 -4.06
C SER A 203 -3.09 2.34 -4.83
N ASP A 204 -2.03 3.03 -5.28
CA ASP A 204 -2.13 4.38 -5.81
C ASP A 204 -2.16 4.37 -7.34
N VAL A 205 -2.20 3.20 -7.97
CA VAL A 205 -2.15 3.05 -9.43
C VAL A 205 -3.16 2.05 -9.97
N LEU A 206 -3.55 2.24 -11.24
CA LEU A 206 -4.36 1.32 -12.02
C LEU A 206 -3.52 0.68 -13.13
N LEU A 207 -3.90 -0.53 -13.55
CA LEU A 207 -3.33 -1.20 -14.74
C LEU A 207 -4.10 -0.88 -16.03
N THR A 208 -5.17 -0.08 -15.93
CA THR A 208 -6.01 0.29 -17.07
C THR A 208 -6.17 1.80 -17.17
N GLU A 209 -6.13 2.31 -18.40
CA GLU A 209 -6.33 3.72 -18.72
C GLU A 209 -7.67 4.28 -18.22
N TYR A 210 -7.64 5.54 -17.79
CA TYR A 210 -8.83 6.27 -17.39
C TYR A 210 -9.86 6.26 -18.53
N PRO A 211 -11.11 5.80 -18.29
CA PRO A 211 -12.12 5.69 -19.34
C PRO A 211 -12.38 7.00 -20.10
N GLY A 212 -12.22 8.16 -19.44
CA GLY A 212 -12.38 9.47 -20.05
C GLY A 212 -11.36 9.82 -21.14
N PHE A 213 -10.19 9.16 -21.16
CA PHE A 213 -9.17 9.33 -22.21
C PHE A 213 -9.26 8.28 -23.32
N LYS A 214 -10.06 7.23 -23.15
CA LYS A 214 -10.30 6.27 -24.23
C LYS A 214 -11.07 6.99 -25.33
N LYS A 215 -10.42 7.22 -26.47
CA LYS A 215 -11.12 7.68 -27.68
C LYS A 215 -12.28 6.73 -27.93
N LYS A 216 -13.50 7.27 -28.05
CA LYS A 216 -14.61 6.53 -28.67
C LYS A 216 -14.10 6.09 -30.05
N LYS A 217 -13.92 4.78 -30.22
CA LYS A 217 -13.72 4.19 -31.55
C LYS A 217 -15.01 4.32 -32.33
#